data_AF-A0A947FXG7-F1
#
_entry.id   AF-A0A947FXG7-F1
#
_cell.length_a   1.000
_cell.length_b   1.000
_cell.length_c   1.000
_cell.angle_alpha   90.00
_cell.angle_beta   90.00
_cell.angle_gamma   90.00
#
_symmetry.space_group_name_H-M   'P 1'
#
loop_
_entity.id
_entity.type
_entity.pdbx_description
1 polymer ?
#
loop_
_entity_poly.entity_id
_entity_poly.type
_entity_poly.pdbx_seq_one_letter_code
_entity_poly.pdbx_strand_id
1 'polypeptide(L)'
;MAQGQLEIESWMGDIRQQVDVILERFFEAKCEEARQLSPKAIELVSEVRDLTIRGGKRLRPIVTAAAYRAASGTSDVGPTLEVGAALELLQTYLLIHDDWMDEDRERRGGPAVHYAFQKKHGHDHLGASLGILAGDLASTFGWELLLGGRFPEGRQEEGFSLFVRIQKEVFAGQQLDLMTDGDVERMHDLKTGSYTTRGPAELGGILADAGT
;
A
#
# COMPACT_ATOMS: atom_id res chain seq x y z
N MET A 1 2.00 -31.06 11.28
CA MET A 1 2.30 -29.63 11.53
C MET A 1 3.25 -29.06 10.47
N ALA A 2 4.39 -29.69 10.17
CA ALA A 2 5.33 -29.19 9.16
C ALA A 2 4.73 -29.04 7.73
N GLN A 3 3.92 -30.01 7.26
CA GLN A 3 3.35 -29.98 5.92
C GLN A 3 2.33 -28.85 5.70
N GLY A 4 1.48 -28.56 6.69
CA GLY A 4 0.51 -27.45 6.61
C GLY A 4 1.19 -26.07 6.71
N GLN A 5 2.31 -25.96 7.42
CA GLN A 5 3.10 -24.74 7.45
C GLN A 5 3.75 -24.46 6.08
N LEU A 6 4.33 -25.50 5.45
CA LEU A 6 4.92 -25.40 4.11
C LEU A 6 3.87 -25.00 3.06
N GLU A 7 2.64 -25.51 3.16
CA GLU A 7 1.54 -25.16 2.25
C GLU A 7 1.12 -23.69 2.38
N ILE A 8 1.01 -23.17 3.61
CA ILE A 8 0.72 -21.75 3.88
C ILE A 8 1.84 -20.85 3.37
N GLU A 9 3.11 -21.22 3.61
CA GLU A 9 4.28 -20.48 3.13
C GLU A 9 4.32 -20.41 1.60
N SER A 10 4.04 -21.53 0.91
CA SER A 10 3.94 -21.57 -0.55
C SER A 10 2.83 -20.65 -1.06
N TRP A 11 1.62 -20.77 -0.50
CA TRP A 11 0.47 -19.97 -0.92
C TRP A 11 0.69 -18.46 -0.72
N MET A 12 1.31 -18.06 0.41
CA MET A 12 1.71 -16.66 0.62
C MET A 12 2.79 -16.22 -0.36
N GLY A 13 3.70 -17.12 -0.73
CA GLY A 13 4.71 -16.89 -1.78
C GLY A 13 4.07 -16.60 -3.14
N ASP A 14 3.07 -17.38 -3.53
CA ASP A 14 2.35 -17.21 -4.79
C ASP A 14 1.61 -15.87 -4.86
N ILE A 15 0.99 -15.44 -3.74
CA ILE A 15 0.32 -14.14 -3.67
C ILE A 15 1.34 -12.99 -3.80
N ARG A 16 2.47 -13.08 -3.09
CA ARG A 16 3.54 -12.08 -3.19
C ARG A 16 3.99 -11.91 -4.63
N GLN A 17 4.30 -13.02 -5.30
CA GLN A 17 4.76 -13.01 -6.68
C GLN A 17 3.73 -12.39 -7.63
N GLN A 18 2.46 -12.76 -7.49
CA GLN A 18 1.40 -12.22 -8.36
C GLN A 18 1.18 -10.71 -8.14
N VAL A 19 1.24 -10.25 -6.89
CA VAL A 19 1.16 -8.81 -6.57
C VAL A 19 2.36 -8.06 -7.11
N ASP A 20 3.57 -8.61 -6.98
CA ASP A 20 4.78 -7.99 -7.51
C ASP A 20 4.71 -7.86 -9.04
N VAL A 21 4.20 -8.88 -9.76
CA VAL A 21 3.97 -8.80 -11.22
C VAL A 21 2.99 -7.68 -11.59
N ILE A 22 1.91 -7.51 -10.82
CA ILE A 22 0.94 -6.41 -11.04
C ILE A 22 1.62 -5.06 -10.82
N LEU A 23 2.35 -4.90 -9.71
CA LEU A 23 3.05 -3.66 -9.39
C LEU A 23 4.12 -3.32 -10.43
N GLU A 24 4.91 -4.30 -10.88
CA GLU A 24 5.92 -4.12 -11.91
C GLU A 24 5.29 -3.61 -13.21
N ARG A 25 4.25 -4.29 -13.71
CA ARG A 25 3.52 -3.88 -14.91
C ARG A 25 2.88 -2.50 -14.75
N PHE A 26 2.31 -2.22 -13.58
CA PHE A 26 1.72 -0.92 -13.28
C PHE A 26 2.77 0.18 -13.36
N PHE A 27 3.92 0.01 -12.69
CA PHE A 27 4.99 1.00 -12.70
C PHE A 27 5.65 1.16 -14.07
N GLU A 28 5.75 0.11 -14.88
CA GLU A 28 6.19 0.23 -16.28
C GLU A 28 5.30 1.21 -17.06
N ALA A 29 3.97 1.07 -16.94
CA ALA A 29 3.02 1.99 -17.55
C ALA A 29 3.14 3.41 -16.97
N LYS A 30 3.21 3.56 -15.65
CA LYS A 30 3.35 4.88 -14.99
C LYS A 30 4.65 5.59 -15.37
N CYS A 31 5.74 4.86 -15.56
CA CYS A 31 7.01 5.43 -16.02
C CYS A 31 6.87 6.01 -17.43
N GLU A 32 6.14 5.32 -18.32
CA GLU A 32 5.90 5.80 -19.67
C GLU A 32 4.98 7.03 -19.69
N GLU A 33 3.88 7.00 -18.94
CA GLU A 33 2.99 8.16 -18.77
C GLU A 33 3.74 9.39 -18.24
N ALA A 34 4.60 9.21 -17.22
CA ALA A 34 5.39 10.30 -16.68
C ALA A 34 6.38 10.88 -17.70
N ARG A 35 7.04 10.04 -18.51
CA ARG A 35 7.94 10.51 -19.57
C ARG A 35 7.23 11.36 -20.62
N GLN A 36 5.98 11.02 -20.94
CA GLN A 36 5.16 11.78 -21.89
C GLN A 36 4.77 13.16 -21.34
N LEU A 37 4.57 13.29 -20.03
CA LEU A 37 4.32 14.58 -19.38
C LEU A 37 5.59 15.44 -19.31
N SER A 38 6.71 14.87 -18.85
CA SER A 38 8.00 15.53 -18.81
C SER A 38 9.12 14.52 -18.52
N PRO A 39 10.29 14.62 -19.19
CA PRO A 39 11.45 13.79 -18.86
C PRO A 39 11.87 13.86 -17.39
N LYS A 40 11.55 14.95 -16.67
CA LYS A 40 11.85 15.10 -15.23
C LYS A 40 10.79 14.49 -14.32
N ALA A 41 9.55 14.32 -14.79
CA ALA A 41 8.47 13.77 -13.96
C ALA A 41 8.71 12.30 -13.58
N ILE A 42 9.52 11.58 -14.37
CA ILE A 42 9.90 10.20 -14.09
C ILE A 42 10.60 10.02 -12.74
N GLU A 43 11.25 11.06 -12.20
CA GLU A 43 11.97 10.95 -10.94
C GLU A 43 11.04 10.60 -9.77
N LEU A 44 9.86 11.22 -9.69
CA LEU A 44 8.86 10.90 -8.66
C LEU A 44 8.40 9.45 -8.78
N VAL A 45 8.04 9.01 -9.99
CA VAL A 45 7.61 7.62 -10.22
C VAL A 45 8.72 6.64 -9.88
N SER A 46 9.98 6.98 -10.18
CA SER A 46 11.13 6.10 -9.93
C SER A 46 11.36 5.85 -8.44
N GLU A 47 11.29 6.90 -7.60
CA GLU A 47 11.46 6.74 -6.15
C GLU A 47 10.28 6.01 -5.51
N VAL A 48 9.04 6.28 -5.95
CA VAL A 48 7.85 5.54 -5.49
C VAL A 48 7.96 4.06 -5.88
N ARG A 49 8.36 3.77 -7.12
CA ARG A 49 8.59 2.41 -7.61
C ARG A 49 9.67 1.71 -6.80
N ASP A 50 10.82 2.33 -6.62
CA ASP A 50 11.94 1.75 -5.87
C ASP A 50 11.49 1.32 -4.47
N LEU A 51 10.86 2.24 -3.72
CA LEU A 51 10.39 1.93 -2.37
C LEU A 51 9.31 0.83 -2.33
N THR A 52 8.42 0.81 -3.32
CA THR A 52 7.36 -0.20 -3.42
C THR A 52 7.92 -1.58 -3.70
N ILE A 53 8.85 -1.70 -4.64
CA ILE A 53 9.39 -2.97 -5.16
C ILE A 53 10.49 -3.55 -4.26
N ARG A 54 11.34 -2.70 -3.67
CA ARG A 54 12.51 -3.15 -2.88
C ARG A 54 12.22 -3.98 -1.63
N GLY A 55 10.95 -4.11 -1.22
CA GLY A 55 10.63 -5.00 -0.11
C GLY A 55 9.19 -4.93 0.37
N GLY A 56 8.99 -5.55 1.53
CA GLY A 56 7.69 -5.74 2.16
C GLY A 56 7.31 -7.21 2.19
N LYS A 57 6.60 -7.62 3.24
CA LYS A 57 6.11 -9.01 3.37
C LYS A 57 4.85 -9.28 2.53
N ARG A 58 4.35 -8.25 1.84
CA ARG A 58 3.04 -8.17 1.16
C ARG A 58 1.90 -8.66 2.05
N LEU A 59 1.95 -8.29 3.34
CA LEU A 59 1.01 -8.79 4.33
C LEU A 59 -0.43 -8.36 4.00
N ARG A 60 -0.62 -7.14 3.50
CA ARG A 60 -1.95 -6.59 3.18
C ARG A 60 -2.65 -7.40 2.08
N PRO A 61 -2.03 -7.62 0.90
CA PRO A 61 -2.59 -8.54 -0.09
C PRO A 61 -2.85 -9.95 0.45
N ILE A 62 -1.95 -10.49 1.27
CA ILE A 62 -2.12 -11.83 1.86
C ILE A 62 -3.36 -11.88 2.76
N VAL A 63 -3.57 -10.85 3.60
CA VAL A 63 -4.74 -10.77 4.48
C VAL A 63 -6.03 -10.61 3.67
N THR A 64 -6.02 -9.77 2.63
CA THR A 64 -7.18 -9.62 1.72
C THR A 64 -7.53 -10.94 1.02
N ALA A 65 -6.53 -11.63 0.47
CA ALA A 65 -6.70 -12.93 -0.17
C ALA A 65 -7.19 -14.01 0.82
N ALA A 66 -6.69 -14.00 2.06
CA ALA A 66 -7.09 -14.95 3.09
C ALA A 66 -8.56 -14.75 3.49
N ALA A 67 -8.97 -13.51 3.72
CA ALA A 67 -10.36 -13.17 4.06
C ALA A 67 -11.32 -13.49 2.90
N TYR A 68 -10.93 -13.14 1.68
CA TYR A 68 -11.69 -13.49 0.47
C TYR A 68 -11.87 -15.00 0.33
N ARG A 69 -10.79 -15.79 0.45
CA ARG A 69 -10.83 -17.25 0.38
C ARG A 69 -11.72 -17.85 1.47
N ALA A 70 -11.65 -17.32 2.69
CA ALA A 70 -12.46 -17.77 3.80
C ALA A 70 -13.97 -17.50 3.58
N ALA A 71 -14.31 -16.35 3.00
CA ALA A 71 -15.71 -15.95 2.77
C ALA A 71 -16.32 -16.59 1.51
N SER A 72 -15.57 -16.67 0.42
CA SER A 72 -16.05 -17.18 -0.88
C SER A 72 -15.97 -18.70 -1.00
N GLY A 73 -15.09 -19.36 -0.23
CA GLY A 73 -14.81 -20.79 -0.35
C GLY A 73 -13.99 -21.18 -1.59
N THR A 74 -13.60 -20.24 -2.45
CA THR A 74 -12.75 -20.52 -3.63
C THR A 74 -11.26 -20.43 -3.30
N SER A 75 -10.46 -21.25 -3.97
CA SER A 75 -8.99 -21.15 -3.96
C SER A 75 -8.44 -20.10 -4.93
N ASP A 76 -9.25 -19.67 -5.91
CA ASP A 76 -8.86 -18.62 -6.85
C ASP A 76 -9.01 -17.25 -6.20
N VAL A 77 -7.89 -16.66 -5.79
CA VAL A 77 -7.84 -15.33 -5.15
C VAL A 77 -7.51 -14.21 -6.14
N GLY A 78 -7.55 -14.48 -7.45
CA GLY A 78 -7.29 -13.50 -8.52
C GLY A 78 -8.03 -12.16 -8.35
N PRO A 79 -9.31 -12.14 -7.96
CA PRO A 79 -10.06 -10.90 -7.73
C PRO A 79 -9.47 -9.96 -6.67
N THR A 80 -8.63 -10.48 -5.78
CA THR A 80 -8.04 -9.70 -4.67
C THR A 80 -6.74 -9.00 -5.02
N LEU A 81 -6.09 -9.39 -6.12
CA LEU A 81 -4.70 -9.03 -6.35
C LEU A 81 -4.51 -7.53 -6.65
N GLU A 82 -5.37 -6.91 -7.45
CA GLU A 82 -5.31 -5.47 -7.74
C GLU A 82 -5.64 -4.62 -6.51
N VAL A 83 -6.63 -5.03 -5.71
CA VAL A 83 -6.96 -4.38 -4.43
C VAL A 83 -5.82 -4.53 -3.42
N GLY A 84 -5.19 -5.70 -3.38
CA GLY A 84 -3.98 -5.94 -2.60
C GLY A 84 -2.82 -5.03 -3.02
N ALA A 85 -2.58 -4.89 -4.32
CA ALA A 85 -1.56 -4.00 -4.86
C ALA A 85 -1.86 -2.51 -4.53
N ALA A 86 -3.14 -2.10 -4.59
CA ALA A 86 -3.58 -0.77 -4.13
C ALA A 86 -3.24 -0.52 -2.66
N LEU A 87 -3.43 -1.52 -1.78
CA LEU A 87 -3.06 -1.44 -0.37
C LEU A 87 -1.54 -1.37 -0.14
N GLU A 88 -0.72 -1.96 -1.01
CA GLU A 88 0.74 -1.83 -0.94
C GLU A 88 1.22 -0.45 -1.39
N LEU A 89 0.52 0.20 -2.33
CA LEU A 89 0.76 1.60 -2.67
C LEU A 89 0.31 2.55 -1.55
N LEU A 90 -0.80 2.24 -0.87
CA LEU A 90 -1.19 2.94 0.36
C LEU A 90 -0.11 2.81 1.45
N GLN A 91 0.43 1.59 1.66
CA GLN A 91 1.57 1.40 2.56
C GLN A 91 2.79 2.21 2.13
N THR A 92 3.08 2.26 0.84
CA THR A 92 4.24 3.00 0.31
C THR A 92 4.07 4.49 0.59
N TYR A 93 2.90 5.04 0.29
CA TYR A 93 2.54 6.41 0.66
C TYR A 93 2.81 6.69 2.14
N LEU A 94 2.27 5.85 3.02
CA LEU A 94 2.41 6.02 4.45
C LEU A 94 3.88 6.01 4.87
N LEU A 95 4.69 5.07 4.37
CA LEU A 95 6.14 5.04 4.66
C LEU A 95 6.86 6.30 4.19
N ILE A 96 6.56 6.81 3.00
CA ILE A 96 7.26 8.00 2.46
C ILE A 96 7.05 9.19 3.38
N HIS A 97 5.82 9.41 3.82
CA HIS A 97 5.49 10.54 4.70
C HIS A 97 5.98 10.29 6.13
N ASP A 98 5.83 9.07 6.68
CA ASP A 98 6.34 8.68 8.01
C ASP A 98 7.86 8.88 8.09
N ASP A 99 8.60 8.44 7.07
CA ASP A 99 10.07 8.61 7.01
C ASP A 99 10.49 10.08 7.14
N TRP A 100 9.73 11.00 6.54
CA TRP A 100 10.03 12.42 6.63
C TRP A 100 9.61 13.02 7.98
N MET A 101 8.46 12.62 8.52
CA MET A 101 7.98 13.06 9.84
C MET A 101 8.90 12.61 10.98
N ASP A 102 9.44 11.39 10.88
CA ASP A 102 10.30 10.77 11.89
C ASP A 102 11.81 11.04 11.66
N GLU A 103 12.15 11.81 10.61
CA GLU A 103 13.53 12.09 10.19
C GLU A 103 14.37 10.84 9.84
N ASP A 104 13.71 9.74 9.48
CA ASP A 104 14.32 8.48 9.08
C ASP A 104 15.03 8.59 7.73
N ARG A 105 16.35 8.37 7.70
CA ARG A 105 17.14 8.45 6.45
C ARG A 105 17.18 7.15 5.65
N GLU A 106 16.71 6.06 6.25
CA GLU A 106 16.77 4.72 5.66
C GLU A 106 15.46 3.98 5.84
N ARG A 107 15.02 3.31 4.78
CA ARG A 107 13.86 2.43 4.78
C ARG A 107 14.17 1.19 3.97
N ARG A 108 13.91 0.00 4.53
CA ARG A 108 14.10 -1.30 3.85
C ARG A 108 15.51 -1.44 3.22
N GLY A 109 16.55 -1.11 4.00
CA GLY A 109 17.96 -1.37 3.63
C GLY A 109 18.61 -0.36 2.66
N GLY A 110 18.16 0.89 2.62
CA GLY A 110 18.66 1.93 1.70
C GLY A 110 17.85 3.22 1.88
N PRO A 111 18.06 4.26 1.06
CA PRO A 111 17.62 5.61 1.41
C PRO A 111 16.09 5.72 1.48
N ALA A 112 15.60 6.48 2.46
CA ALA A 112 14.25 7.01 2.45
C ALA A 112 14.08 8.01 1.30
N VAL A 113 12.85 8.17 0.79
CA VAL A 113 12.60 8.91 -0.47
C VAL A 113 13.02 10.38 -0.39
N HIS A 114 12.70 11.08 0.70
CA HIS A 114 13.11 12.48 0.87
C HIS A 114 14.64 12.61 0.89
N TYR A 115 15.33 11.64 1.48
CA TYR A 115 16.79 11.60 1.58
C TYR A 115 17.45 11.21 0.25
N ALA A 116 16.83 10.33 -0.55
CA ALA A 116 17.26 10.03 -1.91
C ALA A 116 17.24 11.29 -2.79
N PHE A 117 16.15 12.06 -2.75
CA PHE A 117 16.06 13.34 -3.45
C PHE A 117 17.06 14.37 -2.92
N GLN A 118 17.25 14.47 -1.61
CA GLN A 118 18.25 15.36 -1.02
C GLN A 118 19.65 15.02 -1.54
N LYS A 119 20.05 13.74 -1.56
CA LYS A 119 21.34 13.30 -2.09
C LYS A 119 21.51 13.64 -3.57
N LYS A 120 20.45 13.50 -4.35
CA LYS A 120 20.46 13.74 -5.79
C LYS A 120 20.55 15.23 -6.14
N HIS A 121 19.82 16.08 -5.43
CA HIS A 121 19.66 17.50 -5.76
C HIS A 121 20.48 18.45 -4.87
N GLY A 122 21.07 17.93 -3.78
CA GLY A 122 21.94 18.70 -2.87
C GLY A 122 21.22 19.76 -2.04
N HIS A 123 19.90 19.66 -1.86
CA HIS A 123 19.10 20.69 -1.20
C HIS A 123 18.00 20.07 -0.32
N ASP A 124 18.17 20.13 0.99
CA ASP A 124 17.35 19.44 2.00
C ASP A 124 15.86 19.73 1.87
N HIS A 125 15.50 21.01 1.76
CA HIS A 125 14.10 21.41 1.59
C HIS A 125 13.49 20.88 0.30
N LEU A 126 14.27 20.83 -0.79
CA LEU A 126 13.77 20.30 -2.07
C LEU A 126 13.56 18.78 -1.97
N GLY A 127 14.45 18.07 -1.26
CA GLY A 127 14.28 16.65 -0.97
C GLY A 127 13.01 16.36 -0.19
N ALA A 128 12.74 17.14 0.86
CA ALA A 128 11.50 17.07 1.63
C ALA A 128 10.26 17.36 0.75
N SER A 129 10.27 18.44 -0.03
CA SER A 129 9.15 18.79 -0.91
C SER A 129 8.86 17.70 -1.96
N LEU A 130 9.90 17.13 -2.57
CA LEU A 130 9.74 16.02 -3.51
C LEU A 130 9.28 14.74 -2.81
N GLY A 131 9.69 14.50 -1.56
CA GLY A 131 9.18 13.42 -0.72
C GLY A 131 7.67 13.52 -0.47
N ILE A 132 7.18 14.72 -0.15
CA ILE A 132 5.73 14.96 0.01
C ILE A 132 4.99 14.60 -1.28
N LEU A 133 5.44 15.14 -2.41
CA LEU A 133 4.83 14.86 -3.73
C LEU A 133 4.90 13.38 -4.12
N ALA A 134 5.99 12.68 -3.76
CA ALA A 134 6.12 11.24 -4.01
C ALA A 134 5.09 10.44 -3.19
N GLY A 135 4.84 10.83 -1.94
CA GLY A 135 3.79 10.22 -1.13
C GLY A 135 2.39 10.48 -1.72
N ASP A 136 2.09 11.73 -2.10
CA ASP A 136 0.80 12.06 -2.73
C ASP A 136 0.58 11.27 -4.03
N LEU A 137 1.64 11.09 -4.82
CA LEU A 137 1.63 10.27 -6.03
C LEU A 137 1.41 8.78 -5.71
N ALA A 138 2.06 8.23 -4.67
CA ALA A 138 1.85 6.85 -4.24
C ALA A 138 0.40 6.61 -3.79
N SER A 139 -0.20 7.56 -3.05
CA SER A 139 -1.62 7.50 -2.67
C SER A 139 -2.53 7.55 -3.90
N THR A 140 -2.22 8.43 -4.86
CA THR A 140 -2.94 8.55 -6.14
C THR A 140 -2.89 7.24 -6.93
N PHE A 141 -1.72 6.60 -7.02
CA PHE A 141 -1.59 5.31 -7.68
C PHE A 141 -2.34 4.20 -6.94
N GLY A 142 -2.39 4.23 -5.61
CA GLY A 142 -3.21 3.31 -4.83
C GLY A 142 -4.69 3.40 -5.21
N TRP A 143 -5.22 4.62 -5.33
CA TRP A 143 -6.57 4.84 -5.84
C TRP A 143 -6.74 4.38 -7.28
N GLU A 144 -5.76 4.63 -8.15
CA GLU A 144 -5.82 4.19 -9.54
C GLU A 144 -5.94 2.66 -9.67
N LEU A 145 -5.16 1.90 -8.91
CA LEU A 145 -5.29 0.44 -8.86
C LEU A 145 -6.62 0.00 -8.26
N LEU A 146 -7.10 0.68 -7.21
CA LEU A 146 -8.39 0.35 -6.60
C LEU A 146 -9.55 0.56 -7.59
N LEU A 147 -9.50 1.63 -8.39
CA LEU A 147 -10.49 1.93 -9.43
C LEU A 147 -10.51 0.89 -10.55
N GLY A 148 -9.37 0.27 -10.85
CA GLY A 148 -9.27 -0.87 -11.77
C GLY A 148 -9.81 -2.18 -11.19
N GLY A 149 -9.86 -2.27 -9.86
CA GLY A 149 -10.26 -3.46 -9.12
C GLY A 149 -11.66 -3.97 -9.47
N ARG A 150 -11.77 -5.30 -9.61
CA ARG A 150 -13.01 -5.98 -10.02
C ARG A 150 -13.87 -6.35 -8.83
N PHE A 151 -14.56 -5.37 -8.27
CA PHE A 151 -15.58 -5.61 -7.25
C PHE A 151 -16.81 -6.32 -7.85
N PRO A 152 -17.51 -7.18 -7.07
CA PRO A 152 -18.81 -7.70 -7.46
C PRO A 152 -19.82 -6.60 -7.79
N GLU A 153 -20.82 -6.93 -8.60
CA GLU A 153 -21.88 -5.99 -8.98
C GLU A 153 -22.56 -5.41 -7.72
N GLY A 154 -22.66 -4.07 -7.65
CA GLY A 154 -23.24 -3.37 -6.51
C GLY A 154 -22.31 -3.20 -5.28
N ARG A 155 -21.10 -3.77 -5.27
CA ARG A 155 -20.17 -3.70 -4.13
C ARG A 155 -19.05 -2.66 -4.26
N GLN A 156 -18.89 -2.06 -5.43
CA GLN A 156 -17.79 -1.13 -5.70
C GLN A 156 -17.80 0.11 -4.78
N GLU A 157 -18.97 0.73 -4.58
CA GLU A 157 -19.11 1.89 -3.69
C GLU A 157 -18.73 1.56 -2.24
N GLU A 158 -19.08 0.35 -1.79
CA GLU A 158 -18.75 -0.15 -0.47
C GLU A 158 -17.22 -0.32 -0.31
N GLY A 159 -16.57 -0.96 -1.29
CA GLY A 159 -15.12 -1.11 -1.33
C GLY A 159 -14.38 0.22 -1.32
N PHE A 160 -14.85 1.20 -2.10
CA PHE A 160 -14.26 2.53 -2.12
C PHE A 160 -14.46 3.28 -0.81
N SER A 161 -15.67 3.21 -0.24
CA SER A 161 -16.00 3.82 1.05
C SER A 161 -15.14 3.24 2.17
N LEU A 162 -14.89 1.94 2.15
CA LEU A 162 -13.96 1.30 3.08
C LEU A 162 -12.53 1.80 2.89
N PHE A 163 -12.03 1.91 1.65
CA PHE A 163 -10.69 2.42 1.39
C PHE A 163 -10.52 3.89 1.84
N VAL A 164 -11.55 4.73 1.69
CA VAL A 164 -11.58 6.09 2.30
C VAL A 164 -11.51 5.99 3.82
N ARG A 165 -12.31 5.12 4.44
CA ARG A 165 -12.35 4.96 5.89
C ARG A 165 -10.99 4.54 6.46
N ILE A 166 -10.34 3.56 5.83
CA ILE A 166 -8.99 3.12 6.19
C ILE A 166 -8.03 4.32 6.23
N GLN A 167 -8.00 5.14 5.18
CA GLN A 167 -7.12 6.32 5.14
C GLN A 167 -7.43 7.34 6.23
N LYS A 168 -8.72 7.63 6.46
CA LYS A 168 -9.13 8.54 7.55
C LYS A 168 -8.70 8.03 8.92
N GLU A 169 -8.85 6.73 9.16
CA GLU A 169 -8.42 6.08 10.40
C GLU A 169 -6.90 6.18 10.57
N VAL A 170 -6.12 5.90 9.52
CA VAL A 170 -4.65 6.03 9.58
C VAL A 170 -4.22 7.46 9.88
N PHE A 171 -4.83 8.47 9.25
CA PHE A 171 -4.49 9.87 9.51
C PHE A 171 -4.80 10.29 10.95
N ALA A 172 -5.95 9.86 11.49
CA ALA A 172 -6.26 10.07 12.89
C ALA A 172 -5.23 9.38 13.79
N GLY A 173 -4.84 8.13 13.48
CA GLY A 173 -3.82 7.40 14.22
C GLY A 173 -2.45 8.07 14.18
N GLN A 174 -2.02 8.55 13.02
CA GLN A 174 -0.76 9.29 12.85
C GLN A 174 -0.76 10.60 13.63
N GLN A 175 -1.87 11.33 13.63
CA GLN A 175 -2.00 12.54 14.44
C GLN A 175 -1.84 12.23 15.94
N LEU A 176 -2.50 11.17 16.44
CA LEU A 176 -2.40 10.78 17.85
C LEU A 176 -0.97 10.40 18.23
N ASP A 177 -0.26 9.70 17.34
CA ASP A 177 1.14 9.31 17.54
C ASP A 177 2.05 10.54 17.65
N LEU A 178 1.94 11.49 16.70
CA LEU A 178 2.72 12.72 16.70
C LEU A 178 2.43 13.62 17.91
N MET A 179 1.18 13.65 18.39
CA MET A 179 0.79 14.41 19.58
C MET A 179 1.17 13.73 20.90
N THR A 180 1.62 12.47 20.87
CA THR A 180 1.87 11.65 22.06
C THR A 180 0.63 11.55 22.96
N ASP A 181 -0.56 11.34 22.37
CA ASP A 181 -1.82 11.23 23.11
C ASP A 181 -1.93 9.87 23.84
N GLY A 182 -2.52 9.87 25.05
CA GLY A 182 -2.37 8.81 26.05
C GLY A 182 -3.09 7.49 25.77
N ASP A 183 -3.95 7.43 24.75
CA ASP A 183 -4.64 6.19 24.33
C ASP A 183 -3.82 5.45 23.26
N VAL A 184 -2.77 4.76 23.73
CA VAL A 184 -1.82 4.02 22.89
C VAL A 184 -2.51 2.88 22.13
N GLU A 185 -3.51 2.23 22.74
CA GLU A 185 -4.25 1.14 22.09
C GLU A 185 -5.07 1.67 20.92
N ARG A 186 -5.80 2.78 21.12
CA ARG A 186 -6.55 3.42 20.04
C ARG A 186 -5.64 3.95 18.95
N MET A 187 -4.50 4.53 19.31
CA MET A 187 -3.50 4.98 18.34
C MET A 187 -3.02 3.79 17.48
N HIS A 188 -2.63 2.66 18.06
CA HIS A 188 -2.17 1.50 17.29
C HIS A 188 -3.26 0.88 16.43
N ASP A 189 -4.50 0.79 16.94
CA ASP A 189 -5.66 0.32 16.18
C ASP A 189 -5.91 1.17 14.94
N LEU A 190 -5.79 2.49 15.06
CA LEU A 190 -5.99 3.45 13.97
C LEU A 190 -4.78 3.56 13.05
N LYS A 191 -3.57 3.77 13.58
CA LYS A 191 -2.34 3.97 12.81
C LYS A 191 -1.96 2.72 12.06
N THR A 192 -2.09 1.54 12.67
CA THR A 192 -1.57 0.27 12.10
C THR A 192 -2.65 -0.78 11.85
N GLY A 193 -3.55 -1.02 12.81
CA GLY A 193 -4.58 -2.06 12.70
C GLY A 193 -5.51 -1.87 11.51
N SER A 194 -5.96 -0.63 11.30
CA SER A 194 -6.89 -0.23 10.23
C SER A 194 -6.45 -0.69 8.84
N TYR A 195 -5.21 -0.41 8.45
CA TYR A 195 -4.74 -0.60 7.07
C TYR A 195 -3.83 -1.82 6.89
N THR A 196 -3.38 -2.44 7.99
CA THR A 196 -2.52 -3.63 7.95
C THR A 196 -3.32 -4.92 8.03
N THR A 197 -4.40 -4.95 8.81
CA THR A 197 -5.19 -6.16 9.06
C THR A 197 -6.69 -5.97 8.86
N ARG A 198 -7.35 -5.10 9.64
CA ARG A 198 -8.82 -4.96 9.64
C ARG A 198 -9.36 -4.60 8.26
N GLY A 199 -8.94 -3.48 7.71
CA GLY A 199 -9.37 -2.98 6.40
C GLY A 199 -9.07 -3.95 5.26
N PRO A 200 -7.83 -4.49 5.14
CA PRO A 200 -7.53 -5.53 4.17
C PRO A 200 -8.44 -6.76 4.27
N ALA A 201 -8.78 -7.22 5.48
CA ALA A 201 -9.69 -8.35 5.67
C ALA A 201 -11.13 -8.01 5.26
N GLU A 202 -11.64 -6.85 5.66
CA GLU A 202 -12.97 -6.36 5.28
C GLU A 202 -13.09 -6.20 3.75
N LEU A 203 -12.06 -5.66 3.07
CA LEU A 203 -12.00 -5.59 1.61
C LEU A 203 -12.07 -6.99 0.97
N GLY A 204 -11.40 -7.98 1.56
CA GLY A 204 -11.49 -9.37 1.12
C GLY A 204 -12.91 -9.93 1.22
N GLY A 205 -13.63 -9.60 2.30
CA GLY A 205 -15.04 -9.95 2.47
C GLY A 205 -15.95 -9.31 1.42
N ILE A 206 -15.79 -8.01 1.17
CA ILE A 206 -16.55 -7.29 0.13
C ILE A 206 -16.33 -7.90 -1.25
N LEU A 207 -15.07 -8.22 -1.59
CA LEU A 207 -14.73 -8.86 -2.85
C LEU A 207 -15.37 -10.25 -3.00
N ALA A 208 -15.60 -10.95 -1.89
CA ALA A 208 -16.28 -12.24 -1.84
C ALA A 208 -17.82 -12.14 -1.86
N ASP A 209 -18.37 -10.92 -2.01
CA ASP A 209 -19.80 -10.63 -1.88
C ASP A 209 -20.38 -11.05 -0.51
N ALA A 210 -19.54 -11.10 0.53
CA ALA A 210 -20.02 -11.32 1.88
C ALA A 210 -20.84 -10.10 2.34
N GLY A 211 -21.96 -10.34 3.03
CA GLY A 211 -22.66 -9.26 3.75
C GLY A 211 -21.73 -8.69 4.82
N THR A 212 -21.67 -7.37 4.93
CA THR A 212 -20.97 -6.64 6.00
C THR A 212 -21.90 -6.31 7.17
#